data_AF-A0A6L7LHN7-F1
#
_entry.id   AF-A0A6L7LHN7-F1
#
_cell.length_a   1.000
_cell.length_b   1.000
_cell.length_c   1.000
_cell.angle_alpha   90.00
_cell.angle_beta   90.00
_cell.angle_gamma   90.00
#
_symmetry.space_group_name_H-M   'P 1'
#
loop_
_entity.id
_entity.type
_entity.pdbx_description
1 polymer ?
#
loop_
_entity_poly.entity_id
_entity_poly.type
_entity_poly.pdbx_seq_one_letter_code
_entity_poly.pdbx_strand_id
1 'polypeptide(L)'
;MRAPSKRKRKDRELDLASAKCLAEFRNFLHQARHGPDFIDKALGSARHFLIWLKRSGIRLDSVDDAVLRRFRDHDCTCPRHPNGGGLYKRHAPRPQATVAHVQRFVRFLEISGRTRHPGEIETGRRLLQEFEEWVASEGHTPNAIAHYRVPASHLLIWLHRCRIHMKHLTADTLENFFEHDCLCPGKFLGFASRASVDTVSSTRKFVLFLASRGIVPEAQIARKKPLNPGLQAFHAWLRQNRGVSETTVRNYDRDVSSLLHDLGNDPAKYDAALVRKVLLRRFAKVSKSHAQRLVSVMRGYLRFLSSTGQCPASLVGAVPNAGIWRLATLPRYLPTEDIEKVIASCDGTRPADIRDLAILLLLARLGLRAGDVHFLKLRDIDWDNAEIHVCGKSRRSVRLPLPQDAGDALLAYIEQARPRGSEQAVFLRSRAPFRPFSRSSAISSIVHKALQRAGVNSPGGRGAHVLRHSAATTLLRAGASLDTVGALLRHESSMTTAIYAKVDLAMLREVAQPWTGDVR
;
A
#
# COMPACT_ATOMS: atom_id res chain seq x y z
N MET A 1 57.17 14.38 -49.05
CA MET A 1 56.34 14.65 -47.86
C MET A 1 54.93 14.12 -48.08
N ARG A 2 54.57 12.94 -47.56
CA ARG A 2 53.18 12.45 -47.59
C ARG A 2 52.39 13.10 -46.46
N ALA A 3 51.33 13.84 -46.81
CA ALA A 3 50.43 14.43 -45.82
C ALA A 3 49.90 13.32 -44.87
N PRO A 4 49.90 13.54 -43.54
CA PRO A 4 49.33 12.56 -42.63
C PRO A 4 47.85 12.35 -42.95
N SER A 5 47.45 11.07 -43.09
CA SER A 5 46.09 10.67 -43.49
C SER A 5 45.03 11.37 -42.63
N LYS A 6 43.93 11.82 -43.26
CA LYS A 6 42.80 12.52 -42.59
C LYS A 6 42.29 11.76 -41.35
N ARG A 7 42.47 10.44 -41.29
CA ARG A 7 42.12 9.56 -40.17
C ARG A 7 43.08 9.73 -38.98
N LYS A 8 44.40 9.72 -39.21
CA LYS A 8 45.43 10.00 -38.17
C LYS A 8 45.35 11.43 -37.62
N ARG A 9 44.95 12.40 -38.44
CA ARG A 9 44.79 13.81 -38.04
C ARG A 9 43.54 14.01 -37.16
N LYS A 10 42.39 13.41 -37.53
CA LYS A 10 41.19 13.35 -36.68
C LYS A 10 41.44 12.59 -35.38
N ASP A 11 42.22 11.50 -35.40
CA ASP A 11 42.55 10.74 -34.19
C ASP A 11 43.44 11.52 -33.21
N ARG A 12 44.38 12.35 -33.70
CA ARG A 12 45.18 13.29 -32.87
C ARG A 12 44.38 14.47 -32.33
N GLU A 13 43.48 15.07 -33.13
CA GLU A 13 42.60 16.16 -32.67
C GLU A 13 41.60 15.70 -31.61
N LEU A 14 41.04 14.49 -31.75
CA LEU A 14 40.15 13.90 -30.74
C LEU A 14 40.89 13.55 -29.43
N ASP A 15 42.17 13.20 -29.50
CA ASP A 15 43.01 12.93 -28.31
C ASP A 15 43.30 14.22 -27.55
N LEU A 16 43.53 15.32 -28.28
CA LEU A 16 43.70 16.67 -27.71
C LEU A 16 42.42 17.18 -27.03
N ALA A 17 41.26 16.99 -27.68
CA ALA A 17 39.96 17.37 -27.12
C ALA A 17 39.60 16.56 -25.86
N SER A 18 39.91 15.26 -25.86
CA SER A 18 39.72 14.39 -24.69
C SER A 18 40.66 14.76 -23.54
N ALA A 19 41.92 15.09 -23.84
CA ALA A 19 42.90 15.55 -22.87
C ALA A 19 42.49 16.90 -22.23
N LYS A 20 42.02 17.86 -23.04
CA LYS A 20 41.46 19.13 -22.56
C LYS A 20 40.25 18.91 -21.66
N CYS A 21 39.32 18.03 -22.06
CA CYS A 21 38.15 17.68 -21.27
C CYS A 21 38.52 17.07 -19.90
N LEU A 22 39.51 16.18 -19.86
CA LEU A 22 40.01 15.60 -18.61
C LEU A 22 40.73 16.63 -17.72
N ALA A 23 41.45 17.60 -18.31
CA ALA A 23 42.07 18.69 -17.56
C ALA A 23 41.02 19.62 -16.92
N GLU A 24 39.97 19.98 -17.66
CA GLU A 24 38.84 20.73 -17.13
C GLU A 24 38.10 19.95 -16.03
N PHE A 25 37.90 18.64 -16.20
CA PHE A 25 37.31 17.79 -15.16
C PHE A 25 38.17 17.72 -13.90
N ARG A 26 39.51 17.67 -14.03
CA ARG A 26 40.44 17.76 -12.90
C ARG A 26 40.22 19.05 -12.11
N ASN A 27 40.16 20.19 -12.79
CA ASN A 27 39.91 21.49 -12.16
C ASN A 27 38.56 21.52 -11.44
N PHE A 28 37.52 20.96 -12.06
CA PHE A 28 36.20 20.81 -11.46
C PHE A 28 36.25 20.00 -10.14
N LEU A 29 37.00 18.89 -10.09
CA LEU A 29 37.14 18.09 -8.87
C LEU A 29 37.95 18.81 -7.77
N HIS A 30 38.96 19.61 -8.15
CA HIS A 30 39.69 20.46 -7.19
C HIS A 30 38.80 21.54 -6.58
N GLN A 31 37.98 22.21 -7.40
CA GLN A 31 37.01 23.20 -6.92
C GLN A 31 35.99 22.59 -5.95
N ALA A 32 35.62 21.32 -6.16
CA ALA A 32 34.78 20.54 -5.25
C ALA A 32 35.52 20.02 -3.99
N ARG A 33 36.80 20.41 -3.77
CA ARG A 33 37.64 20.05 -2.61
C ARG A 33 37.87 18.55 -2.42
N HIS A 34 37.94 17.78 -3.50
CA HIS A 34 38.32 16.36 -3.43
C HIS A 34 39.84 16.19 -3.24
N GLY A 35 40.25 15.15 -2.49
CA GLY A 35 41.67 14.82 -2.27
C GLY A 35 42.38 14.25 -3.51
N PRO A 36 43.73 14.31 -3.57
CA PRO A 36 44.52 13.96 -4.75
C PRO A 36 44.31 12.51 -5.22
N ASP A 37 44.33 11.54 -4.31
CA ASP A 37 44.11 10.12 -4.62
C ASP A 37 42.75 9.84 -5.26
N PHE A 38 41.72 10.58 -4.84
CA PHE A 38 40.38 10.46 -5.39
C PHE A 38 40.34 11.02 -6.82
N ILE A 39 40.98 12.17 -7.04
CA ILE A 39 41.04 12.85 -8.33
C ILE A 39 41.71 11.94 -9.37
N ASP A 40 42.82 11.29 -9.04
CA ASP A 40 43.52 10.40 -9.96
C ASP A 40 42.70 9.16 -10.32
N LYS A 41 42.03 8.54 -9.35
CA LYS A 41 41.11 7.41 -9.59
C LYS A 41 39.91 7.83 -10.46
N ALA A 42 39.39 9.04 -10.24
CA ALA A 42 38.28 9.58 -11.02
C ALA A 42 38.70 9.86 -12.47
N LEU A 43 39.86 10.49 -12.68
CA LEU A 43 40.42 10.75 -14.00
C LEU A 43 40.77 9.47 -14.76
N GLY A 44 41.32 8.47 -14.08
CA GLY A 44 41.59 7.16 -14.67
C GLY A 44 40.33 6.46 -15.17
N SER A 45 39.22 6.59 -14.42
CA SER A 45 37.90 6.03 -14.78
C SER A 45 37.26 6.82 -15.92
N ALA A 46 37.33 8.15 -15.90
CA ALA A 46 36.84 9.02 -16.97
C ALA A 46 37.58 8.79 -18.30
N ARG A 47 38.92 8.65 -18.25
CA ARG A 47 39.73 8.30 -19.42
C ARG A 47 39.31 6.97 -20.03
N HIS A 48 39.12 5.96 -19.19
CA HIS A 48 38.65 4.65 -19.62
C HIS A 48 37.28 4.74 -20.32
N PHE A 49 36.36 5.51 -19.75
CA PHE A 49 35.04 5.74 -20.33
C PHE A 49 35.11 6.42 -21.70
N LEU A 50 35.94 7.46 -21.86
CA LEU A 50 36.13 8.14 -23.16
C LEU A 50 36.70 7.20 -24.24
N ILE A 51 37.69 6.37 -23.87
CA ILE A 51 38.26 5.36 -24.77
C ILE A 51 37.20 4.34 -25.19
N TRP A 52 36.39 3.89 -24.23
CA TRP A 52 35.30 2.95 -24.50
C TRP A 52 34.21 3.54 -25.40
N LEU A 53 33.79 4.79 -25.16
CA LEU A 53 32.82 5.51 -26.01
C LEU A 53 33.31 5.58 -27.45
N LYS A 54 34.59 5.96 -27.65
CA LYS A 54 35.21 6.05 -28.97
C LYS A 54 35.21 4.71 -29.70
N ARG A 55 35.60 3.62 -29.01
CA ARG A 55 35.58 2.25 -29.58
C ARG A 55 34.18 1.76 -29.89
N SER A 56 33.20 2.17 -29.08
CA SER A 56 31.80 1.77 -29.24
C SER A 56 31.03 2.65 -30.24
N GLY A 57 31.68 3.64 -30.86
CA GLY A 57 31.05 4.58 -31.80
C GLY A 57 30.00 5.50 -31.19
N ILE A 58 30.03 5.69 -29.86
CA ILE A 58 29.04 6.50 -29.13
C ILE A 58 29.55 7.93 -29.03
N ARG A 59 28.73 8.91 -29.41
CA ARG A 59 29.09 10.33 -29.29
C ARG A 59 29.04 10.78 -27.83
N LEU A 60 29.91 11.71 -27.47
CA LEU A 60 29.98 12.25 -26.11
C LEU A 60 28.68 12.98 -25.69
N ASP A 61 27.98 13.57 -26.65
CA ASP A 61 26.76 14.34 -26.43
C ASP A 61 25.48 13.50 -26.36
N SER A 62 25.58 12.20 -26.69
CA SER A 62 24.47 11.24 -26.63
C SER A 62 24.51 10.35 -25.38
N VAL A 63 25.40 10.62 -24.42
CA VAL A 63 25.57 9.78 -23.22
C VAL A 63 24.35 9.87 -22.30
N ASP A 64 23.71 8.73 -22.02
CA ASP A 64 22.56 8.55 -21.12
C ASP A 64 22.74 7.33 -20.18
N ASP A 65 21.70 7.00 -19.40
CA ASP A 65 21.73 5.84 -18.48
C ASP A 65 21.96 4.50 -19.20
N ALA A 66 21.42 4.32 -20.41
CA ALA A 66 21.62 3.10 -21.19
C ALA A 66 23.08 2.94 -21.63
N VAL A 67 23.73 4.03 -22.03
CA VAL A 67 25.17 4.07 -22.32
C VAL A 67 25.99 3.73 -21.07
N LEU A 68 25.62 4.24 -19.90
CA LEU A 68 26.31 3.94 -18.64
C LEU A 68 26.17 2.47 -18.22
N ARG A 69 24.99 1.85 -18.42
CA ARG A 69 24.79 0.41 -18.19
C ARG A 69 25.64 -0.43 -19.13
N ARG A 70 25.64 -0.09 -20.42
CA ARG A 70 26.52 -0.73 -21.41
C ARG A 70 28.00 -0.62 -21.02
N PHE A 71 28.44 0.52 -20.47
CA PHE A 71 29.81 0.66 -19.97
C PHE A 71 30.06 -0.17 -18.70
N ARG A 72 29.10 -0.30 -17.80
CA ARG A 72 29.25 -1.16 -16.62
C ARG A 72 29.39 -2.63 -17.02
N ASP A 73 28.61 -3.06 -18.01
CA ASP A 73 28.45 -4.48 -18.33
C ASP A 73 29.36 -4.93 -19.50
N HIS A 74 30.12 -4.01 -20.12
CA HIS A 74 31.00 -4.37 -21.22
C HIS A 74 32.18 -5.26 -20.79
N ASP A 75 32.48 -6.24 -21.63
CA ASP A 75 33.71 -6.99 -21.52
C ASP A 75 34.91 -6.12 -21.98
N CYS A 76 35.88 -5.94 -21.09
CA CYS A 76 36.95 -4.97 -21.27
C CYS A 76 37.94 -5.38 -22.37
N THR A 77 37.98 -4.63 -23.45
CA THR A 77 39.06 -4.71 -24.46
C THR A 77 39.76 -3.37 -24.68
N CYS A 78 39.57 -2.41 -23.77
CA CYS A 78 40.08 -1.05 -23.89
C CYS A 78 41.59 -0.97 -23.61
N PRO A 79 42.38 -0.30 -24.48
CA PRO A 79 43.81 -0.06 -24.22
C PRO A 79 43.98 0.98 -23.10
N ARG A 80 45.00 0.82 -22.27
CA ARG A 80 45.32 1.74 -21.16
C ARG A 80 46.13 2.95 -21.63
N HIS A 81 46.88 2.81 -22.71
CA HIS A 81 47.67 3.86 -23.34
C HIS A 81 47.30 4.04 -24.83
N PRO A 82 47.29 5.28 -25.36
CA PRO A 82 46.98 5.55 -26.78
C PRO A 82 47.86 4.79 -27.78
N ASN A 83 49.09 4.45 -27.36
CA ASN A 83 50.11 3.77 -28.17
C ASN A 83 50.18 2.25 -27.95
N GLY A 84 49.17 1.63 -27.31
CA GLY A 84 49.06 0.16 -27.23
C GLY A 84 49.70 -0.52 -26.01
N GLY A 85 50.13 0.23 -24.99
CA GLY A 85 50.59 -0.35 -23.72
C GLY A 85 49.42 -0.83 -22.86
N GLY A 86 49.30 -2.15 -22.66
CA GLY A 86 48.41 -2.81 -21.68
C GLY A 86 46.89 -2.63 -21.89
N LEU A 87 46.10 -3.59 -21.43
CA LEU A 87 44.64 -3.46 -21.37
C LEU A 87 44.18 -2.98 -19.98
N TYR A 88 43.07 -2.26 -19.92
CA TYR A 88 42.36 -2.08 -18.65
C TYR A 88 41.97 -3.45 -18.07
N LYS A 89 41.99 -3.58 -16.74
CA LYS A 89 41.63 -4.84 -16.05
C LYS A 89 40.26 -5.34 -16.53
N ARG A 90 40.16 -6.65 -16.80
CA ARG A 90 38.92 -7.29 -17.28
C ARG A 90 38.00 -7.57 -16.08
N HIS A 91 36.99 -6.74 -15.93
CA HIS A 91 35.94 -6.88 -14.92
C HIS A 91 34.59 -6.59 -15.59
N ALA A 92 33.66 -7.53 -15.51
CA ALA A 92 32.26 -7.39 -15.91
C ALA A 92 31.38 -8.09 -14.84
N PRO A 93 30.50 -7.36 -14.12
CA PRO A 93 30.29 -5.92 -14.19
C PRO A 93 31.49 -5.11 -13.64
N ARG A 94 31.61 -3.85 -14.07
CA ARG A 94 32.65 -2.94 -13.56
C ARG A 94 32.49 -2.67 -12.07
N PRO A 95 33.61 -2.49 -11.33
CA PRO A 95 33.55 -2.13 -9.92
C PRO A 95 32.72 -0.87 -9.70
N GLN A 96 31.94 -0.89 -8.62
CA GLN A 96 31.04 0.19 -8.25
C GLN A 96 31.74 1.56 -8.16
N ALA A 97 32.96 1.60 -7.62
CA ALA A 97 33.76 2.82 -7.54
C ALA A 97 34.08 3.41 -8.93
N THR A 98 34.38 2.56 -9.92
CA THR A 98 34.63 2.99 -11.32
C THR A 98 33.37 3.62 -11.92
N VAL A 99 32.21 2.99 -11.71
CA VAL A 99 30.93 3.53 -12.19
C VAL A 99 30.62 4.86 -11.52
N ALA A 100 30.85 5.00 -10.20
CA ALA A 100 30.66 6.24 -9.46
C ALA A 100 31.53 7.39 -9.98
N HIS A 101 32.79 7.11 -10.34
CA HIS A 101 33.68 8.10 -10.94
C HIS A 101 33.20 8.55 -12.32
N VAL A 102 32.79 7.60 -13.17
CA VAL A 102 32.27 7.90 -14.51
C VAL A 102 30.99 8.72 -14.43
N GLN A 103 30.11 8.45 -13.46
CA GLN A 103 28.90 9.25 -13.25
C GLN A 103 29.22 10.69 -12.86
N ARG A 104 30.23 10.93 -12.01
CA ARG A 104 30.70 12.29 -11.71
C ARG A 104 31.26 12.98 -12.95
N PHE A 105 31.96 12.23 -13.81
CA PHE A 105 32.44 12.75 -15.09
C PHE A 105 31.29 13.11 -16.03
N VAL A 106 30.27 12.26 -16.18
CA VAL A 106 29.05 12.59 -16.95
C VAL A 106 28.37 13.83 -16.39
N ARG A 107 28.27 13.97 -15.06
CA ARG A 107 27.74 15.17 -14.44
C ARG A 107 28.54 16.44 -14.78
N PHE A 108 29.87 16.33 -14.84
CA PHE A 108 30.71 17.42 -15.32
C PHE A 108 30.43 17.76 -16.79
N LEU A 109 30.24 16.75 -17.66
CA LEU A 109 29.86 16.96 -19.06
C LEU A 109 28.51 17.67 -19.19
N GLU A 110 27.55 17.38 -18.30
CA GLU A 110 26.25 18.05 -18.26
C GLU A 110 26.42 19.53 -17.87
N ILE A 111 27.13 19.81 -16.77
CA ILE A 111 27.34 21.18 -16.27
C ILE A 111 28.12 22.05 -17.27
N SER A 112 29.07 21.45 -17.99
CA SER A 112 29.86 22.13 -19.02
C SER A 112 29.13 22.25 -20.38
N GLY A 113 27.89 21.78 -20.50
CA GLY A 113 27.11 21.85 -21.73
C GLY A 113 27.60 20.92 -22.85
N ARG A 114 28.49 19.97 -22.55
CA ARG A 114 29.11 19.03 -23.51
C ARG A 114 28.23 17.83 -23.83
N THR A 115 27.18 17.60 -23.05
CA THR A 115 26.12 16.62 -23.33
C THR A 115 24.75 17.26 -23.17
N ARG A 116 23.78 16.87 -24.02
CA ARG A 116 22.43 17.40 -23.95
C ARG A 116 21.71 16.78 -22.76
N HIS A 117 21.32 17.64 -21.81
CA HIS A 117 20.46 17.26 -20.71
C HIS A 117 19.21 18.17 -20.68
N PRO A 118 17.98 17.63 -20.62
CA PRO A 118 16.82 18.44 -20.25
C PRO A 118 17.03 18.88 -18.79
N GLY A 119 17.40 20.15 -18.58
CA GLY A 119 17.78 20.66 -17.28
C GLY A 119 16.58 20.71 -16.31
N GLU A 120 16.42 19.68 -15.48
CA GLU A 120 15.38 19.63 -14.44
C GLU A 120 15.95 19.53 -13.02
N ILE A 121 17.28 19.50 -12.83
CA ILE A 121 17.88 19.29 -11.51
C ILE A 121 17.58 20.46 -10.56
N GLU A 122 17.62 21.69 -11.06
CA GLU A 122 17.38 22.87 -10.24
C GLU A 122 15.91 22.96 -9.85
N THR A 123 15.02 22.71 -10.82
CA THR A 123 13.59 22.54 -10.58
C THR A 123 13.32 21.43 -9.55
N GLY A 124 13.99 20.29 -9.67
CA GLY A 124 13.89 19.17 -8.73
C GLY A 124 14.38 19.54 -7.32
N ARG A 125 15.47 20.29 -7.19
CA ARG A 125 15.96 20.78 -5.89
C ARG A 125 14.96 21.71 -5.21
N ARG A 126 14.40 22.67 -5.95
CA ARG A 126 13.35 23.56 -5.45
C ARG A 126 12.11 22.76 -5.03
N LEU A 127 11.67 21.83 -5.86
CA LEU A 127 10.51 20.97 -5.56
C LEU A 127 10.72 20.07 -4.33
N LEU A 128 11.95 19.62 -4.06
CA LEU A 128 12.25 18.88 -2.82
C LEU A 128 12.10 19.76 -1.59
N GLN A 129 12.52 21.03 -1.65
CA GLN A 129 12.34 21.96 -0.54
C GLN A 129 10.86 22.26 -0.32
N GLU A 130 10.12 22.59 -1.39
CA GLU A 130 8.67 22.80 -1.32
C GLU A 130 7.93 21.54 -0.83
N PHE A 131 8.41 20.35 -1.17
CA PHE A 131 7.87 19.09 -0.68
C PHE A 131 8.10 18.92 0.82
N GLU A 132 9.28 19.26 1.34
CA GLU A 132 9.56 19.19 2.78
C GLU A 132 8.67 20.14 3.57
N GLU A 133 8.49 21.37 3.08
CA GLU A 133 7.57 22.35 3.65
C GLU A 133 6.13 21.83 3.60
N TRP A 134 5.72 21.22 2.49
CA TRP A 134 4.39 20.59 2.38
C TRP A 134 4.21 19.44 3.36
N VAL A 135 5.19 18.55 3.50
CA VAL A 135 5.14 17.44 4.47
C VAL A 135 5.16 17.96 5.91
N ALA A 136 5.91 19.03 6.20
CA ALA A 136 5.91 19.69 7.51
C ALA A 136 4.54 20.29 7.82
N SER A 137 3.88 20.92 6.83
CA SER A 137 2.53 21.50 6.99
C SER A 137 1.46 20.46 7.35
N GLU A 138 1.69 19.19 7.03
CA GLU A 138 0.82 18.07 7.42
C GLU A 138 1.08 17.54 8.84
N GLY A 139 2.03 18.13 9.58
CA GLY A 139 2.35 17.80 10.98
C GLY A 139 3.37 16.66 11.14
N HIS A 140 4.17 16.36 10.12
CA HIS A 140 5.23 15.36 10.21
C HIS A 140 6.44 15.86 11.02
N THR A 141 7.09 14.96 11.75
CA THR A 141 8.31 15.28 12.51
C THR A 141 9.52 15.49 11.58
N PRO A 142 10.57 16.21 12.01
CA PRO A 142 11.79 16.42 11.21
C PRO A 142 12.43 15.12 10.72
N ASN A 143 12.46 14.10 11.58
CA ASN A 143 12.98 12.78 11.20
C ASN A 143 12.12 12.10 10.13
N ALA A 144 10.79 12.20 10.22
CA ALA A 144 9.90 11.67 9.19
C ALA A 144 10.08 12.40 7.85
N ILE A 145 10.26 13.73 7.87
CA ILE A 145 10.54 14.53 6.67
C ILE A 145 11.82 14.06 5.99
N ALA A 146 12.91 13.86 6.75
CA ALA A 146 14.16 13.32 6.21
C ALA A 146 13.98 11.94 5.56
N HIS A 147 13.16 11.06 6.16
CA HIS A 147 12.81 9.77 5.57
C HIS A 147 12.02 9.87 4.26
N TYR A 148 11.19 10.90 4.08
CA TYR A 148 10.50 11.17 2.81
C TYR A 148 11.40 11.80 1.75
N ARG A 149 12.33 12.68 2.15
CA ARG A 149 13.27 13.36 1.26
C ARG A 149 14.13 12.38 0.46
N VAL A 150 14.63 11.33 1.11
CA VAL A 150 15.61 10.41 0.50
C VAL A 150 15.04 9.69 -0.74
N PRO A 151 13.88 9.00 -0.68
CA PRO A 151 13.27 8.40 -1.86
C PRO A 151 12.83 9.41 -2.93
N ALA A 152 12.35 10.59 -2.52
CA ALA A 152 11.98 11.66 -3.45
C ALA A 152 13.19 12.16 -4.26
N SER A 153 14.31 12.38 -3.57
CA SER A 153 15.58 12.76 -4.20
C SER A 153 16.08 11.67 -5.14
N HIS A 154 15.94 10.40 -4.73
CA HIS A 154 16.31 9.26 -5.56
C HIS A 154 15.49 9.21 -6.86
N LEU A 155 14.17 9.37 -6.78
CA LEU A 155 13.31 9.41 -7.96
C LEU A 155 13.72 10.53 -8.92
N LEU A 156 13.97 11.75 -8.43
CA LEU A 156 14.40 12.87 -9.28
C LEU A 156 15.73 12.61 -9.98
N ILE A 157 16.71 12.05 -9.25
CA ILE A 157 18.00 11.65 -9.82
C ILE A 157 17.81 10.59 -10.89
N TRP A 158 16.93 9.61 -10.65
CA TRP A 158 16.65 8.54 -11.60
C TRP A 158 15.95 9.07 -12.87
N LEU A 159 14.91 9.90 -12.72
CA LEU A 159 14.22 10.54 -13.84
C LEU A 159 15.17 11.37 -14.70
N HIS A 160 16.03 12.16 -14.06
CA HIS A 160 17.09 12.93 -14.70
C HIS A 160 17.98 12.01 -15.56
N ARG A 161 18.52 10.94 -14.97
CA ARG A 161 19.38 9.96 -15.67
C ARG A 161 18.69 9.27 -16.84
N CYS A 162 17.44 8.87 -16.66
CA CYS A 162 16.62 8.21 -17.69
C CYS A 162 16.05 9.20 -18.72
N ARG A 163 16.33 10.51 -18.58
CA ARG A 163 15.82 11.59 -19.45
C ARG A 163 14.29 11.64 -19.52
N ILE A 164 13.63 11.33 -18.41
CA ILE A 164 12.18 11.36 -18.29
C ILE A 164 11.78 12.68 -17.65
N HIS A 165 11.09 13.55 -18.40
CA HIS A 165 10.53 14.78 -17.87
C HIS A 165 9.45 14.43 -16.84
N MET A 166 9.41 15.14 -15.70
CA MET A 166 8.42 14.90 -14.63
C MET A 166 6.96 14.81 -15.12
N LYS A 167 6.55 15.62 -16.12
CA LYS A 167 5.19 15.60 -16.69
C LYS A 167 4.79 14.30 -17.39
N HIS A 168 5.76 13.44 -17.71
CA HIS A 168 5.57 12.14 -18.33
C HIS A 168 5.68 11.00 -17.32
N LEU A 169 5.68 11.31 -16.02
CA LEU A 169 5.70 10.31 -14.97
C LEU A 169 4.37 9.55 -14.94
N THR A 170 4.43 8.28 -15.30
CA THR A 170 3.29 7.37 -15.28
C THR A 170 3.44 6.33 -14.17
N ALA A 171 2.38 5.57 -13.91
CA ALA A 171 2.45 4.45 -13.01
C ALA A 171 3.45 3.37 -13.46
N ASP A 172 3.65 3.16 -14.77
CA ASP A 172 4.63 2.20 -15.29
C ASP A 172 6.06 2.73 -15.13
N THR A 173 6.26 4.03 -15.31
CA THR A 173 7.51 4.71 -14.98
C THR A 173 7.91 4.48 -13.51
N LEU A 174 6.94 4.53 -12.60
CA LEU A 174 7.18 4.29 -11.17
C LEU A 174 7.52 2.83 -10.85
N GLU A 175 6.88 1.85 -11.49
CA GLU A 175 7.27 0.45 -11.29
C GLU A 175 8.67 0.18 -11.82
N ASN A 176 9.00 0.72 -13.00
CA ASN A 176 10.36 0.64 -13.53
C ASN A 176 11.36 1.24 -12.53
N PHE A 177 11.02 2.35 -11.88
CA PHE A 177 11.83 2.90 -10.79
C PHE A 177 11.89 2.00 -9.55
N PHE A 178 10.82 1.28 -9.18
CA PHE A 178 10.87 0.39 -8.01
C PHE A 178 11.63 -0.92 -8.26
N GLU A 179 11.77 -1.32 -9.51
CA GLU A 179 12.44 -2.55 -9.94
C GLU A 179 13.83 -2.33 -10.56
N HIS A 180 14.26 -1.07 -10.72
CA HIS A 180 15.52 -0.81 -11.41
C HIS A 180 16.74 -1.28 -10.62
N ASP A 181 17.73 -1.78 -11.38
CA ASP A 181 19.08 -2.01 -10.89
C ASP A 181 19.78 -0.65 -10.72
N CYS A 182 20.07 -0.30 -9.45
CA CYS A 182 20.30 1.07 -9.03
C CYS A 182 21.74 1.55 -9.29
N LEU A 183 21.84 2.40 -10.32
CA LEU A 183 23.05 3.14 -10.69
C LEU A 183 22.96 4.62 -10.30
N CYS A 184 22.06 5.02 -9.41
CA CYS A 184 21.97 6.42 -9.02
C CYS A 184 23.20 6.85 -8.17
N PRO A 185 23.79 8.03 -8.41
CA PRO A 185 24.97 8.50 -7.68
C PRO A 185 24.71 8.71 -6.18
N GLY A 186 25.80 8.74 -5.39
CA GLY A 186 25.74 8.98 -3.95
C GLY A 186 25.44 7.71 -3.15
N LYS A 187 24.61 7.84 -2.11
CA LYS A 187 24.20 6.72 -1.24
C LYS A 187 23.18 5.78 -1.90
N PHE A 188 22.96 5.84 -3.20
CA PHE A 188 21.99 4.99 -3.91
C PHE A 188 22.67 3.90 -4.75
N LEU A 189 23.97 3.99 -4.95
CA LEU A 189 24.70 3.05 -5.80
C LEU A 189 24.72 1.66 -5.16
N GLY A 190 24.34 0.61 -5.89
CA GLY A 190 24.44 -0.79 -5.45
C GLY A 190 23.33 -1.29 -4.53
N PHE A 191 22.20 -0.57 -4.42
CA PHE A 191 21.04 -1.03 -3.66
C PHE A 191 20.31 -2.17 -4.40
N ALA A 192 19.91 -3.20 -3.64
CA ALA A 192 19.25 -4.39 -4.16
C ALA A 192 18.00 -4.04 -4.99
N SER A 193 17.77 -4.82 -6.05
CA SER A 193 16.85 -4.62 -7.18
C SER A 193 15.35 -4.46 -6.86
N ARG A 194 14.96 -4.30 -5.59
CA ARG A 194 13.57 -4.04 -5.20
C ARG A 194 13.49 -2.99 -4.11
N ALA A 195 12.78 -1.91 -4.40
CA ALA A 195 12.44 -0.89 -3.41
C ALA A 195 11.67 -1.51 -2.23
N SER A 196 12.03 -1.11 -1.00
CA SER A 196 11.27 -1.50 0.19
C SER A 196 9.87 -0.90 0.16
N VAL A 197 8.92 -1.51 0.90
CA VAL A 197 7.54 -0.99 1.01
C VAL A 197 7.52 0.48 1.46
N ASP A 198 8.40 0.83 2.39
CA ASP A 198 8.54 2.22 2.88
C ASP A 198 9.07 3.15 1.79
N THR A 199 10.02 2.69 0.97
CA THR A 199 10.54 3.47 -0.16
C THR A 199 9.44 3.72 -1.19
N VAL A 200 8.62 2.71 -1.50
CA VAL A 200 7.47 2.83 -2.41
C VAL A 200 6.46 3.83 -1.87
N SER A 201 6.10 3.71 -0.58
CA SER A 201 5.15 4.61 0.08
C SER A 201 5.62 6.07 0.08
N SER A 202 6.88 6.30 0.49
CA SER A 202 7.49 7.63 0.53
C SER A 202 7.62 8.27 -0.86
N THR A 203 8.02 7.48 -1.87
CA THR A 203 8.10 7.95 -3.26
C THR A 203 6.71 8.34 -3.78
N ARG A 204 5.69 7.52 -3.53
CA ARG A 204 4.30 7.84 -3.91
C ARG A 204 3.79 9.12 -3.24
N LYS A 205 4.20 9.41 -2.01
CA LYS A 205 3.86 10.67 -1.33
C LYS A 205 4.44 11.89 -2.06
N PHE A 206 5.69 11.82 -2.53
CA PHE A 206 6.27 12.88 -3.36
C PHE A 206 5.56 13.03 -4.71
N VAL A 207 5.19 11.92 -5.35
CA VAL A 207 4.43 11.96 -6.60
C VAL A 207 3.04 12.59 -6.42
N LEU A 208 2.37 12.32 -5.30
CA LEU A 208 1.11 13.00 -4.94
C LEU A 208 1.31 14.51 -4.75
N PHE A 209 2.43 14.92 -4.16
CA PHE A 209 2.79 16.34 -4.06
C PHE A 209 3.00 16.96 -5.46
N LEU A 210 3.68 16.28 -6.38
CA LEU A 210 3.82 16.78 -7.75
C LEU A 210 2.45 16.92 -8.44
N ALA A 211 1.53 16.00 -8.20
CA ALA A 211 0.18 16.08 -8.73
C ALA A 211 -0.65 17.21 -8.11
N SER A 212 -0.52 17.46 -6.80
CA SER A 212 -1.22 18.58 -6.14
C SER A 212 -0.73 19.94 -6.62
N ARG A 213 0.50 20.03 -7.15
CA ARG A 213 1.05 21.21 -7.82
C ARG A 213 0.77 21.26 -9.34
N GLY A 214 0.00 20.32 -9.88
CA GLY A 214 -0.35 20.27 -11.31
C GLY A 214 0.81 19.86 -12.24
N ILE A 215 1.93 19.38 -11.70
CA ILE A 215 3.11 18.99 -12.48
C ILE A 215 2.90 17.62 -13.16
N VAL A 216 2.21 16.71 -12.47
CA VAL A 216 1.86 15.39 -12.99
C VAL A 216 0.35 15.19 -12.89
N PRO A 217 -0.35 14.84 -13.98
CA PRO A 217 -1.78 14.56 -13.91
C PRO A 217 -2.07 13.39 -12.96
N GLU A 218 -2.99 13.58 -12.01
CA GLU A 218 -3.33 12.53 -11.02
C GLU A 218 -3.76 11.21 -11.69
N ALA A 219 -4.44 11.31 -12.84
CA ALA A 219 -4.84 10.15 -13.65
C ALA A 219 -3.65 9.28 -14.14
N GLN A 220 -2.47 9.87 -14.35
CA GLN A 220 -1.29 9.15 -14.83
C GLN A 220 -0.59 8.35 -13.71
N ILE A 221 -0.77 8.76 -12.46
CA ILE A 221 -0.11 8.18 -11.27
C ILE A 221 -1.03 7.31 -10.43
N ALA A 222 -2.36 7.49 -10.56
CA ALA A 222 -3.36 6.73 -9.84
C ALA A 222 -3.47 5.31 -10.40
N ARG A 223 -2.59 4.41 -9.94
CA ARG A 223 -2.78 2.96 -10.08
C ARG A 223 -3.87 2.49 -9.12
N LYS A 224 -5.13 2.86 -9.35
CA LYS A 224 -6.21 1.91 -9.05
C LYS A 224 -6.05 0.85 -10.12
N LYS A 225 -5.76 -0.40 -9.72
CA LYS A 225 -5.82 -1.51 -10.68
C LYS A 225 -7.17 -1.37 -11.39
N PRO A 226 -7.19 -1.15 -12.71
CA PRO A 226 -8.45 -0.99 -13.40
C PRO A 226 -9.26 -2.25 -13.14
N LEU A 227 -10.56 -2.07 -12.92
CA LEU A 227 -11.48 -3.19 -12.91
C LEU A 227 -11.31 -3.92 -14.25
N ASN A 228 -11.49 -5.23 -14.26
CA ASN A 228 -11.38 -6.01 -15.48
C ASN A 228 -12.39 -5.46 -16.51
N PRO A 229 -11.94 -4.95 -17.68
CA PRO A 229 -12.83 -4.40 -18.69
C PRO A 229 -13.86 -5.43 -19.18
N GLY A 230 -13.47 -6.71 -19.25
CA GLY A 230 -14.37 -7.81 -19.64
C GLY A 230 -15.51 -8.06 -18.64
N LEU A 231 -15.45 -7.49 -17.44
CA LEU A 231 -16.48 -7.59 -16.41
C LEU A 231 -17.29 -6.29 -16.25
N GLN A 232 -17.17 -5.32 -17.16
CA GLN A 232 -17.85 -4.02 -17.04
C GLN A 232 -19.37 -4.16 -16.91
N ALA A 233 -20.01 -5.02 -17.72
CA ALA A 233 -21.44 -5.28 -17.63
C ALA A 233 -21.83 -5.92 -16.28
N PHE A 234 -21.02 -6.84 -15.76
CA PHE A 234 -21.22 -7.42 -14.44
C PHE A 234 -21.09 -6.37 -13.32
N HIS A 235 -20.13 -5.46 -13.43
CA HIS A 235 -19.96 -4.36 -12.47
C HIS A 235 -21.17 -3.41 -12.48
N ALA A 236 -21.73 -3.11 -13.66
CA ALA A 236 -22.95 -2.32 -13.78
C ALA A 236 -24.15 -3.04 -13.12
N TRP A 237 -24.33 -4.33 -13.42
CA TRP A 237 -25.38 -5.15 -12.82
C TRP A 237 -25.30 -5.23 -11.29
N LEU A 238 -24.09 -5.38 -10.74
CA LEU A 238 -23.88 -5.36 -9.29
C LEU A 238 -24.33 -4.04 -8.66
N ARG A 239 -24.08 -2.91 -9.31
CA ARG A 239 -24.47 -1.59 -8.81
C ARG A 239 -25.97 -1.36 -8.92
N GLN A 240 -26.54 -1.62 -10.10
CA GLN A 240 -27.92 -1.26 -10.43
C GLN A 240 -28.91 -2.26 -9.85
N ASN A 241 -28.68 -3.56 -10.05
CA ASN A 241 -29.64 -4.60 -9.66
C ASN A 241 -29.45 -5.09 -8.23
N ARG A 242 -28.21 -5.04 -7.71
CA ARG A 242 -27.90 -5.55 -6.36
C ARG A 242 -27.60 -4.47 -5.32
N GLY A 243 -27.40 -3.22 -5.74
CA GLY A 243 -27.12 -2.10 -4.84
C GLY A 243 -25.87 -2.28 -3.99
N VAL A 244 -24.89 -3.10 -4.41
CA VAL A 244 -23.71 -3.39 -3.58
C VAL A 244 -22.71 -2.23 -3.60
N SER A 245 -21.95 -2.08 -2.51
CA SER A 245 -20.93 -1.03 -2.40
C SER A 245 -19.75 -1.21 -3.37
N GLU A 246 -19.06 -0.12 -3.70
CA GLU A 246 -17.84 -0.12 -4.52
C GLU A 246 -16.75 -1.08 -4.02
N THR A 247 -16.61 -1.23 -2.72
CA THR A 247 -15.69 -2.21 -2.11
C THR A 247 -16.09 -3.64 -2.45
N THR A 248 -17.39 -3.93 -2.44
CA THR A 248 -17.93 -5.24 -2.83
C THR A 248 -17.69 -5.49 -4.32
N VAL A 249 -17.93 -4.50 -5.19
CA VAL A 249 -17.66 -4.61 -6.64
C VAL A 249 -16.20 -4.98 -6.90
N ARG A 250 -15.23 -4.29 -6.29
CA ARG A 250 -13.80 -4.60 -6.45
C ARG A 250 -13.41 -5.98 -5.92
N ASN A 251 -14.00 -6.39 -4.79
CA ASN A 251 -13.77 -7.72 -4.25
C ASN A 251 -14.31 -8.82 -5.18
N TYR A 252 -15.47 -8.58 -5.80
CA TYR A 252 -16.09 -9.49 -6.76
C TYR A 252 -15.29 -9.52 -8.06
N ASP A 253 -14.89 -8.37 -8.60
CA ASP A 253 -14.00 -8.25 -9.77
C ASP A 253 -12.73 -9.09 -9.62
N ARG A 254 -12.02 -8.93 -8.49
CA ARG A 254 -10.79 -9.69 -8.21
C ARG A 254 -11.06 -11.19 -8.21
N ASP A 255 -12.09 -11.61 -7.48
CA ASP A 255 -12.39 -13.02 -7.27
C ASP A 255 -12.88 -13.67 -8.59
N VAL A 256 -13.79 -13.02 -9.33
CA VAL A 256 -14.26 -13.49 -10.65
C VAL A 256 -13.10 -13.51 -11.65
N SER A 257 -12.31 -12.44 -11.76
CA SER A 257 -11.15 -12.41 -12.66
C SER A 257 -10.16 -13.54 -12.38
N SER A 258 -9.96 -13.90 -11.11
CA SER A 258 -9.12 -15.04 -10.73
C SER A 258 -9.73 -16.40 -11.10
N LEU A 259 -11.06 -16.52 -11.11
CA LEU A 259 -11.77 -17.73 -11.52
C LEU A 259 -11.81 -17.85 -13.06
N LEU A 260 -11.91 -16.75 -13.79
CA LEU A 260 -11.92 -16.73 -15.26
C LEU A 260 -10.66 -17.34 -15.88
N HIS A 261 -9.50 -17.24 -15.21
CA HIS A 261 -8.28 -17.91 -15.67
C HIS A 261 -8.47 -19.43 -15.83
N ASP A 262 -9.28 -20.05 -14.97
CA ASP A 262 -9.50 -21.50 -15.00
C ASP A 262 -10.84 -21.89 -15.66
N LEU A 263 -11.83 -20.98 -15.69
CA LEU A 263 -13.13 -21.19 -16.34
C LEU A 263 -13.09 -20.88 -17.85
N GLY A 264 -12.20 -20.00 -18.29
CA GLY A 264 -12.25 -19.39 -19.62
C GLY A 264 -13.21 -18.21 -19.70
N ASN A 265 -13.06 -17.41 -20.76
CA ASN A 265 -13.81 -16.17 -20.96
C ASN A 265 -15.16 -16.35 -21.66
N ASP A 266 -15.45 -17.55 -22.18
CA ASP A 266 -16.65 -17.86 -22.95
C ASP A 266 -17.69 -18.56 -22.04
N PRO A 267 -18.75 -17.86 -21.60
CA PRO A 267 -19.74 -18.42 -20.69
C PRO A 267 -20.60 -19.53 -21.30
N ALA A 268 -20.70 -19.60 -22.63
CA ALA A 268 -21.49 -20.63 -23.31
C ALA A 268 -20.90 -22.04 -23.13
N LYS A 269 -19.60 -22.12 -22.83
CA LYS A 269 -18.87 -23.36 -22.54
C LYS A 269 -18.94 -23.79 -21.09
N TYR A 270 -19.62 -23.03 -20.23
CA TYR A 270 -19.70 -23.38 -18.82
C TYR A 270 -20.67 -24.54 -18.63
N ASP A 271 -20.17 -25.63 -18.05
CA ASP A 271 -20.99 -26.74 -17.58
C ASP A 271 -20.84 -26.94 -16.06
N ALA A 272 -21.67 -27.81 -15.50
CA ALA A 272 -21.66 -28.09 -14.07
C ALA A 272 -20.33 -28.71 -13.60
N ALA A 273 -19.67 -29.51 -14.43
CA ALA A 273 -18.43 -30.19 -14.10
C ALA A 273 -17.26 -29.19 -13.99
N LEU A 274 -17.16 -28.27 -14.95
CA LEU A 274 -16.16 -27.22 -15.01
C LEU A 274 -16.29 -26.27 -13.81
N VAL A 275 -17.49 -25.78 -13.52
CA VAL A 275 -17.73 -24.87 -12.38
C VAL A 275 -17.33 -25.54 -11.05
N ARG A 276 -17.73 -26.80 -10.83
CA ARG A 276 -17.33 -27.55 -9.62
C ARG A 276 -15.82 -27.76 -9.55
N LYS A 277 -15.21 -28.20 -10.65
CA LYS A 277 -13.77 -28.48 -10.73
C LYS A 277 -12.93 -27.26 -10.37
N VAL A 278 -13.26 -26.09 -10.93
CA VAL A 278 -12.54 -24.84 -10.65
C VAL A 278 -12.69 -24.42 -9.19
N LEU A 279 -13.91 -24.45 -8.64
CA LEU A 279 -14.16 -24.03 -7.27
C LEU A 279 -13.52 -24.97 -6.25
N LEU A 280 -13.60 -26.29 -6.44
CA LEU A 280 -12.98 -27.27 -5.53
C LEU A 280 -11.45 -27.13 -5.52
N ARG A 281 -10.82 -26.91 -6.68
CA ARG A 281 -9.38 -26.59 -6.77
C ARG A 281 -9.01 -25.33 -6.01
N ARG A 282 -9.86 -24.29 -6.05
CA ARG A 282 -9.64 -23.05 -5.31
C ARG A 282 -9.87 -23.24 -3.81
N PHE A 283 -10.89 -23.98 -3.39
CA PHE A 283 -11.17 -24.25 -1.98
C PHE A 283 -10.00 -24.92 -1.27
N ALA A 284 -9.28 -25.82 -1.94
CA ALA A 284 -8.08 -26.47 -1.39
C ALA A 284 -6.93 -25.50 -1.09
N LYS A 285 -6.94 -24.28 -1.65
CA LYS A 285 -5.86 -23.30 -1.54
C LYS A 285 -6.21 -22.08 -0.69
N VAL A 286 -7.45 -21.97 -0.20
CA VAL A 286 -7.93 -20.77 0.50
C VAL A 286 -8.57 -21.12 1.83
N SER A 287 -8.67 -20.14 2.72
CA SER A 287 -9.38 -20.33 3.98
C SER A 287 -10.87 -20.63 3.75
N LYS A 288 -11.50 -21.32 4.71
CA LYS A 288 -12.93 -21.65 4.65
C LYS A 288 -13.82 -20.42 4.42
N SER A 289 -13.53 -19.30 5.10
CA SER A 289 -14.25 -18.03 4.91
C SER A 289 -14.07 -17.45 3.50
N HIS A 290 -12.89 -17.59 2.92
CA HIS A 290 -12.66 -17.19 1.53
C HIS A 290 -13.41 -18.12 0.56
N ALA A 291 -13.42 -19.44 0.79
CA ALA A 291 -14.19 -20.38 -0.02
C ALA A 291 -15.69 -20.03 -0.04
N GLN A 292 -16.30 -19.71 1.12
CA GLN A 292 -17.69 -19.21 1.17
C GLN A 292 -17.91 -17.92 0.36
N ARG A 293 -16.94 -17.01 0.39
CA ARG A 293 -16.97 -15.78 -0.39
C ARG A 293 -16.93 -16.10 -1.89
N LEU A 294 -16.08 -17.02 -2.32
CA LEU A 294 -16.02 -17.49 -3.71
C LEU A 294 -17.33 -18.14 -4.16
N VAL A 295 -18.00 -18.92 -3.30
CA VAL A 295 -19.36 -19.44 -3.58
C VAL A 295 -20.34 -18.31 -3.84
N SER A 296 -20.34 -17.29 -2.97
CA SER A 296 -21.26 -16.15 -3.08
C SER A 296 -20.99 -15.33 -4.35
N VAL A 297 -19.71 -15.10 -4.65
CA VAL A 297 -19.26 -14.40 -5.85
C VAL A 297 -19.65 -15.18 -7.11
N MET A 298 -19.38 -16.48 -7.16
CA MET A 298 -19.68 -17.32 -8.32
C MET A 298 -21.19 -17.40 -8.58
N ARG A 299 -22.01 -17.60 -7.54
CA ARG A 299 -23.47 -17.56 -7.69
C ARG A 299 -23.96 -16.20 -8.17
N GLY A 300 -23.36 -15.11 -7.69
CA GLY A 300 -23.67 -13.76 -8.17
C GLY A 300 -23.33 -13.58 -9.65
N TYR A 301 -22.16 -14.05 -10.08
CA TYR A 301 -21.71 -13.96 -11.46
C TYR A 301 -22.55 -14.83 -12.42
N LEU A 302 -22.84 -16.09 -12.06
CA LEU A 302 -23.71 -16.95 -12.86
C LEU A 302 -25.14 -16.42 -12.97
N ARG A 303 -25.67 -15.79 -11.91
CA ARG A 303 -26.98 -15.12 -11.97
C ARG A 303 -26.98 -13.98 -12.96
N PHE A 304 -25.93 -13.15 -12.95
CA PHE A 304 -25.74 -12.10 -13.96
C PHE A 304 -25.71 -12.69 -15.38
N LEU A 305 -24.88 -13.71 -15.63
CA LEU A 305 -24.78 -14.35 -16.94
C LEU A 305 -26.12 -14.95 -17.38
N SER A 306 -26.85 -15.61 -16.48
CA SER A 306 -28.18 -16.16 -16.79
C SER A 306 -29.21 -15.06 -17.08
N SER A 307 -29.18 -13.93 -16.36
CA SER A 307 -30.08 -12.80 -16.59
C SER A 307 -29.84 -12.10 -17.93
N THR A 308 -28.67 -12.31 -18.53
CA THR A 308 -28.30 -11.79 -19.86
C THR A 308 -28.32 -12.88 -20.94
N GLY A 309 -28.88 -14.06 -20.65
CA GLY A 309 -29.01 -15.16 -21.60
C GLY A 309 -27.71 -15.89 -21.95
N GLN A 310 -26.59 -15.61 -21.28
CA GLN A 310 -25.27 -16.14 -21.64
C GLN A 310 -25.00 -17.55 -21.11
N CYS A 311 -25.75 -18.01 -20.11
CA CYS A 311 -25.67 -19.39 -19.63
C CYS A 311 -26.99 -19.86 -18.99
N PRO A 312 -27.24 -21.18 -18.91
CA PRO A 312 -28.43 -21.70 -18.22
C PRO A 312 -28.47 -21.32 -16.74
N ALA A 313 -29.65 -20.96 -16.23
CA ALA A 313 -29.85 -20.62 -14.82
C ALA A 313 -29.55 -21.81 -13.87
N SER A 314 -29.65 -23.05 -14.37
CA SER A 314 -29.34 -24.28 -13.64
C SER A 314 -27.89 -24.35 -13.16
N LEU A 315 -26.94 -23.67 -13.82
CA LEU A 315 -25.53 -23.66 -13.41
C LEU A 315 -25.31 -23.03 -12.03
N VAL A 316 -26.20 -22.15 -11.57
CA VAL A 316 -26.14 -21.61 -10.20
C VAL A 316 -26.20 -22.74 -9.17
N GLY A 317 -26.98 -23.78 -9.45
CA GLY A 317 -27.10 -24.99 -8.62
C GLY A 317 -25.87 -25.91 -8.70
N ALA A 318 -25.01 -25.75 -9.70
CA ALA A 318 -23.76 -26.51 -9.79
C ALA A 318 -22.68 -25.99 -8.82
N VAL A 319 -22.84 -24.78 -8.26
CA VAL A 319 -21.86 -24.20 -7.34
C VAL A 319 -21.84 -24.98 -6.01
N PRO A 320 -20.73 -25.68 -5.67
CA PRO A 320 -20.63 -26.47 -4.46
C PRO A 320 -20.71 -25.61 -3.20
N ASN A 321 -21.16 -26.20 -2.10
CA ASN A 321 -21.13 -25.56 -0.80
C ASN A 321 -19.71 -25.67 -0.20
N ALA A 322 -19.25 -24.62 0.48
CA ALA A 322 -17.92 -24.58 1.09
C ALA A 322 -17.82 -25.37 2.43
N GLY A 323 -18.78 -26.25 2.74
CA GLY A 323 -18.76 -27.11 3.93
C GLY A 323 -18.78 -26.37 5.28
N ILE A 324 -19.32 -25.14 5.33
CA ILE A 324 -19.52 -24.41 6.58
C ILE A 324 -21.01 -24.37 6.90
N TRP A 325 -21.38 -25.08 7.96
CA TRP A 325 -22.74 -25.08 8.46
C TRP A 325 -23.05 -23.77 9.19
N ARG A 326 -24.26 -23.25 8.98
CA ARG A 326 -24.73 -22.07 9.70
C ARG A 326 -24.73 -22.40 11.19
N LEU A 327 -24.22 -21.48 12.02
CA LEU A 327 -24.05 -21.71 13.45
C LEU A 327 -23.16 -22.93 13.76
N ALA A 328 -22.12 -23.25 12.98
CA ALA A 328 -21.22 -24.37 13.32
C ALA A 328 -20.35 -24.12 14.56
N THR A 329 -20.22 -22.86 15.00
CA THR A 329 -19.33 -22.46 16.10
C THR A 329 -20.13 -21.86 17.26
N LEU A 330 -19.51 -21.87 18.44
CA LEU A 330 -19.97 -21.04 19.56
C LEU A 330 -19.48 -19.59 19.37
N PRO A 331 -20.27 -18.57 19.74
CA PRO A 331 -19.76 -17.22 19.93
C PRO A 331 -18.55 -17.27 20.86
N ARG A 332 -17.47 -16.65 20.43
CA ARG A 332 -16.29 -16.50 21.27
C ARG A 332 -16.31 -15.08 21.83
N TYR A 333 -16.28 -15.00 23.15
CA TYR A 333 -16.41 -13.75 23.88
C TYR A 333 -15.32 -13.67 24.96
N LEU A 334 -15.10 -12.47 25.46
CA LEU A 334 -14.21 -12.19 26.59
C LEU A 334 -15.03 -12.04 27.88
N PRO A 335 -14.58 -12.62 29.01
CA PRO A 335 -15.11 -12.30 30.32
C PRO A 335 -15.05 -10.81 30.64
N THR A 336 -15.97 -10.31 31.48
CA THR A 336 -16.03 -8.88 31.85
C THR A 336 -14.70 -8.39 32.43
N GLU A 337 -14.07 -9.16 33.32
CA GLU A 337 -12.75 -8.87 33.90
C GLU A 337 -11.66 -8.64 32.85
N ASP A 338 -11.66 -9.41 31.77
CA ASP A 338 -10.69 -9.28 30.69
C ASP A 338 -10.99 -8.07 29.80
N ILE A 339 -12.26 -7.71 29.63
CA ILE A 339 -12.65 -6.48 28.94
C ILE A 339 -12.14 -5.27 29.72
N GLU A 340 -12.34 -5.23 31.04
CA GLU A 340 -11.87 -4.14 31.89
C GLU A 340 -10.33 -4.05 31.88
N LYS A 341 -9.60 -5.19 31.92
CA LYS A 341 -8.13 -5.19 31.74
C LYS A 341 -7.71 -4.58 30.39
N VAL A 342 -8.43 -4.88 29.31
CA VAL A 342 -8.14 -4.35 27.97
C VAL A 342 -8.38 -2.84 27.92
N ILE A 343 -9.47 -2.36 28.53
CA ILE A 343 -9.78 -0.93 28.66
C ILE A 343 -8.67 -0.23 29.48
N ALA A 344 -8.33 -0.79 30.64
CA ALA A 344 -7.28 -0.26 31.53
C ALA A 344 -5.86 -0.29 30.93
N SER A 345 -5.62 -1.10 29.89
CA SER A 345 -4.32 -1.12 29.18
C SER A 345 -4.02 0.15 28.38
N CYS A 346 -4.97 1.09 28.30
CA CYS A 346 -4.77 2.41 27.72
C CYS A 346 -4.52 3.41 28.85
N ASP A 347 -3.24 3.66 29.16
CA ASP A 347 -2.80 4.49 30.29
C ASP A 347 -2.99 6.01 30.09
N GLY A 348 -3.47 6.44 28.93
CA GLY A 348 -3.72 7.86 28.61
C GLY A 348 -2.45 8.70 28.42
N THR A 349 -1.25 8.11 28.48
CA THR A 349 0.02 8.86 28.44
C THR A 349 0.32 9.47 27.08
N ARG A 350 -0.15 8.83 26.00
CA ARG A 350 0.00 9.34 24.63
C ARG A 350 -1.37 9.69 24.06
N PRO A 351 -1.43 10.65 23.11
CA PRO A 351 -2.67 10.95 22.38
C PRO A 351 -3.31 9.73 21.69
N ALA A 352 -2.48 8.74 21.32
CA ALA A 352 -2.96 7.48 20.78
C ALA A 352 -3.71 6.62 21.80
N ASP A 353 -3.29 6.62 23.07
CA ASP A 353 -3.91 5.82 24.13
C ASP A 353 -5.26 6.41 24.55
N ILE A 354 -5.36 7.75 24.63
CA ILE A 354 -6.64 8.46 24.86
C ILE A 354 -7.64 8.14 23.74
N ARG A 355 -7.19 8.16 22.47
CA ARG A 355 -8.02 7.76 21.32
C ARG A 355 -8.46 6.30 21.43
N ASP A 356 -7.50 5.41 21.68
CA ASP A 356 -7.74 3.98 21.68
C ASP A 356 -8.71 3.60 22.81
N LEU A 357 -8.64 4.27 23.96
CA LEU A 357 -9.59 4.14 25.08
C LEU A 357 -11.04 4.45 24.64
N ALA A 358 -11.27 5.61 24.02
CA ALA A 358 -12.59 5.99 23.51
C ALA A 358 -13.13 4.97 22.48
N ILE A 359 -12.26 4.48 21.58
CA ILE A 359 -12.61 3.43 20.62
C ILE A 359 -13.02 2.14 21.33
N LEU A 360 -12.26 1.71 22.33
CA LEU A 360 -12.52 0.47 23.06
C LEU A 360 -13.84 0.55 23.84
N LEU A 361 -14.11 1.67 24.51
CA LEU A 361 -15.34 1.88 25.26
C LEU A 361 -16.57 1.86 24.36
N LEU A 362 -16.54 2.56 23.21
CA LEU A 362 -17.63 2.49 22.23
C LEU A 362 -17.89 1.07 21.71
N LEU A 363 -16.83 0.27 21.51
CA LEU A 363 -16.98 -1.11 21.06
C LEU A 363 -17.49 -2.04 22.16
N ALA A 364 -17.01 -1.87 23.40
CA ALA A 364 -17.28 -2.75 24.52
C ALA A 364 -18.64 -2.46 25.18
N ARG A 365 -18.99 -1.18 25.37
CA ARG A 365 -20.24 -0.76 26.03
C ARG A 365 -21.44 -0.81 25.09
N LEU A 366 -21.27 -0.36 23.85
CA LEU A 366 -22.36 -0.25 22.86
C LEU A 366 -22.37 -1.35 21.81
N GLY A 367 -21.38 -2.25 21.82
CA GLY A 367 -21.31 -3.36 20.86
C GLY A 367 -21.19 -2.88 19.40
N LEU A 368 -20.66 -1.68 19.15
CA LEU A 368 -20.56 -1.11 17.80
C LEU A 368 -19.69 -1.99 16.87
N ARG A 369 -19.95 -1.97 15.57
CA ARG A 369 -19.05 -2.59 14.59
C ARG A 369 -17.86 -1.66 14.38
N ALA A 370 -16.69 -2.22 14.02
CA ALA A 370 -15.53 -1.42 13.61
C ALA A 370 -15.85 -0.40 12.49
N GLY A 371 -16.80 -0.73 11.61
CA GLY A 371 -17.27 0.19 10.57
C GLY A 371 -18.05 1.38 11.13
N ASP A 372 -18.86 1.17 12.16
CA ASP A 372 -19.64 2.23 12.81
C ASP A 372 -18.71 3.26 13.45
N VAL A 373 -17.75 2.80 14.27
CA VAL A 373 -16.72 3.65 14.88
C VAL A 373 -15.88 4.37 13.82
N HIS A 374 -15.54 3.68 12.73
CA HIS A 374 -14.75 4.26 11.64
C HIS A 374 -15.47 5.40 10.91
N PHE A 375 -16.79 5.33 10.74
CA PHE A 375 -17.57 6.32 10.00
C PHE A 375 -18.18 7.42 10.89
N LEU A 376 -18.03 7.31 12.21
CA LEU A 376 -18.57 8.27 13.17
C LEU A 376 -18.01 9.67 12.95
N LYS A 377 -18.88 10.67 12.91
CA LYS A 377 -18.54 12.09 12.76
C LYS A 377 -18.86 12.87 14.03
N LEU A 378 -18.21 14.03 14.19
CA LEU A 378 -18.43 14.91 15.35
C LEU A 378 -19.91 15.30 15.52
N ARG A 379 -20.58 15.63 14.41
CA ARG A 379 -22.03 15.95 14.38
C ARG A 379 -22.96 14.78 14.72
N ASP A 380 -22.43 13.56 14.78
CA ASP A 380 -23.21 12.38 15.10
C ASP A 380 -23.27 12.16 16.63
N ILE A 381 -22.64 13.02 17.42
CA ILE A 381 -22.68 13.00 18.89
C ILE A 381 -23.62 14.10 19.35
N ASP A 382 -24.68 13.72 20.05
CA ASP A 382 -25.62 14.63 20.71
C ASP A 382 -25.29 14.66 22.20
N TRP A 383 -24.56 15.70 22.61
CA TRP A 383 -24.10 15.85 23.99
C TRP A 383 -25.24 16.22 24.94
N ASP A 384 -26.24 16.96 24.46
CA ASP A 384 -27.35 17.44 25.27
C ASP A 384 -28.26 16.29 25.70
N ASN A 385 -28.47 15.33 24.80
CA ASN A 385 -29.30 14.15 25.07
C ASN A 385 -28.50 12.90 25.47
N ALA A 386 -27.17 13.00 25.56
CA ALA A 386 -26.25 11.87 25.74
C ALA A 386 -26.55 10.73 24.74
N GLU A 387 -26.65 11.06 23.45
CA GLU A 387 -26.92 10.09 22.37
C GLU A 387 -25.82 10.08 21.31
N ILE A 388 -25.65 8.92 20.64
CA ILE A 388 -24.78 8.75 19.49
C ILE A 388 -25.57 8.21 18.29
N HIS A 389 -25.42 8.89 17.15
CA HIS A 389 -26.08 8.55 15.90
C HIS A 389 -25.19 7.66 15.04
N VAL A 390 -25.62 6.42 14.81
CA VAL A 390 -24.79 5.44 14.08
C VAL A 390 -25.46 5.01 12.78
N CYS A 391 -24.81 5.31 11.66
CA CYS A 391 -25.21 4.86 10.34
C CYS A 391 -24.49 3.55 9.94
N GLY A 392 -25.20 2.42 10.04
CA GLY A 392 -24.64 1.11 9.72
C GLY A 392 -24.51 0.79 8.23
N LYS A 393 -24.00 -0.40 7.91
CA LYS A 393 -23.83 -0.94 6.54
C LYS A 393 -25.13 -0.96 5.71
N SER A 394 -26.29 -0.96 6.35
CA SER A 394 -27.62 -0.99 5.74
C SER A 394 -28.22 0.39 5.45
N ARG A 395 -27.45 1.49 5.62
CA ARG A 395 -27.92 2.89 5.51
C ARG A 395 -29.05 3.27 6.49
N ARG A 396 -29.36 2.42 7.47
CA ARG A 396 -30.26 2.75 8.58
C ARG A 396 -29.47 3.44 9.69
N SER A 397 -29.87 4.67 10.02
CA SER A 397 -29.40 5.40 11.19
C SER A 397 -30.17 4.94 12.43
N VAL A 398 -29.46 4.82 13.55
CA VAL A 398 -30.05 4.51 14.86
C VAL A 398 -29.39 5.41 15.88
N ARG A 399 -30.18 5.88 16.86
CA ARG A 399 -29.68 6.58 18.05
C ARG A 399 -29.46 5.57 19.16
N LEU A 400 -28.33 5.68 19.84
CA LEU A 400 -27.99 4.84 20.99
C LEU A 400 -27.63 5.77 22.15
N PRO A 401 -27.96 5.40 23.40
CA PRO A 401 -27.47 6.14 24.56
C PRO A 401 -25.94 6.12 24.56
N LEU A 402 -25.31 7.21 24.99
CA LEU A 402 -23.87 7.34 25.16
C LEU A 402 -23.56 7.19 26.66
N PRO A 403 -23.00 6.03 27.09
CA PRO A 403 -22.62 5.83 28.48
C PRO A 403 -21.60 6.88 28.92
N GLN A 404 -21.68 7.30 30.19
CA GLN A 404 -20.84 8.37 30.73
C GLN A 404 -19.35 8.11 30.50
N ASP A 405 -18.87 6.90 30.79
CA ASP A 405 -17.46 6.53 30.61
C ASP A 405 -16.99 6.65 29.14
N ALA A 406 -17.83 6.23 28.19
CA ALA A 406 -17.57 6.38 26.77
C ALA A 406 -17.65 7.85 26.31
N GLY A 407 -18.57 8.63 26.88
CA GLY A 407 -18.70 10.07 26.64
C GLY A 407 -17.48 10.85 27.12
N ASP A 408 -17.04 10.61 28.35
CA ASP A 408 -15.87 11.24 28.95
C ASP A 408 -14.60 10.93 28.14
N ALA A 409 -14.42 9.67 27.74
CA ALA A 409 -13.29 9.27 26.91
C ALA A 409 -13.33 9.91 25.52
N LEU A 410 -14.53 10.03 24.92
CA LEU A 410 -14.70 10.74 23.65
C LEU A 410 -14.35 12.23 23.79
N LEU A 411 -14.83 12.88 24.84
CA LEU A 411 -14.57 14.28 25.11
C LEU A 411 -13.07 14.52 25.34
N ALA A 412 -12.43 13.72 26.21
CA ALA A 412 -11.00 13.77 26.45
C ALA A 412 -10.19 13.59 25.15
N TYR A 413 -10.60 12.65 24.28
CA TYR A 413 -9.97 12.53 22.97
C TYR A 413 -10.17 13.78 22.12
N ILE A 414 -11.40 14.26 21.97
CA ILE A 414 -11.75 15.39 21.09
C ILE A 414 -11.04 16.68 21.52
N GLU A 415 -10.97 16.96 22.83
CA GLU A 415 -10.42 18.21 23.36
C GLU A 415 -8.90 18.16 23.53
N GLN A 416 -8.35 17.04 24.01
CA GLN A 416 -6.98 16.98 24.50
C GLN A 416 -6.01 16.31 23.53
N ALA A 417 -6.48 15.34 22.73
CA ALA A 417 -5.61 14.44 21.97
C ALA A 417 -5.87 14.43 20.46
N ARG A 418 -7.06 14.83 20.02
CA ARG A 418 -7.45 14.81 18.62
C ARG A 418 -6.68 15.92 17.87
N PRO A 419 -5.94 15.57 16.81
CA PRO A 419 -5.27 16.58 16.00
C PRO A 419 -6.27 17.62 15.47
N ARG A 420 -5.93 18.91 15.63
CA ARG A 420 -6.75 20.02 15.13
C ARG A 420 -6.82 19.99 13.60
N GLY A 421 -8.01 20.23 13.06
CA GLY A 421 -8.24 20.26 11.61
C GLY A 421 -9.72 20.24 11.25
N SER A 422 -10.03 20.44 9.97
CA SER A 422 -11.39 20.49 9.42
C SER A 422 -12.03 19.10 9.19
N GLU A 423 -11.36 18.03 9.61
CA GLU A 423 -11.87 16.67 9.45
C GLU A 423 -13.13 16.48 10.30
N GLN A 424 -14.19 15.96 9.67
CA GLN A 424 -15.47 15.74 10.35
C GLN A 424 -15.51 14.40 11.11
N ALA A 425 -14.66 13.44 10.73
CA ALA A 425 -14.61 12.15 11.41
C ALA A 425 -14.10 12.31 12.84
N VAL A 426 -14.71 11.62 13.81
CA VAL A 426 -14.25 11.65 15.20
C VAL A 426 -12.81 11.15 15.27
N PHE A 427 -12.57 9.91 14.80
CA PHE A 427 -11.28 9.24 14.98
C PHE A 427 -10.31 9.43 13.81
N LEU A 428 -9.14 9.96 14.14
CA LEU A 428 -8.04 10.20 13.20
C LEU A 428 -6.84 9.28 13.49
N ARG A 429 -5.97 9.13 12.49
CA ARG A 429 -4.67 8.44 12.64
C ARG A 429 -3.77 9.20 13.63
N SER A 430 -2.96 8.48 14.41
CA SER A 430 -2.02 9.08 15.40
C SER A 430 -0.75 9.64 14.77
N ARG A 431 -0.54 9.44 13.47
CA ARG A 431 0.64 9.89 12.74
C ARG A 431 0.18 10.74 11.56
N ALA A 432 0.94 11.79 11.28
CA ALA A 432 0.74 12.63 10.12
C ALA A 432 0.75 11.81 8.81
N PRO A 433 -0.01 12.23 7.78
CA PRO A 433 -1.00 13.30 7.85
C PRO A 433 -2.20 12.87 8.72
N PHE A 434 -2.68 13.76 9.59
CA PHE A 434 -3.75 13.48 10.54
C PHE A 434 -5.11 13.42 9.84
N ARG A 435 -5.36 12.29 9.18
CA ARG A 435 -6.56 12.00 8.40
C ARG A 435 -7.41 10.94 9.10
N PRO A 436 -8.69 10.78 8.72
CA PRO A 436 -9.48 9.63 9.11
C PRO A 436 -8.79 8.33 8.73
N PHE A 437 -9.09 7.24 9.44
CA PHE A 437 -8.61 5.92 9.06
C PHE A 437 -9.05 5.59 7.63
N SER A 438 -8.19 4.98 6.83
CA SER A 438 -8.56 4.63 5.45
C SER A 438 -9.51 3.43 5.37
N ARG A 439 -9.56 2.60 6.41
CA ARG A 439 -10.37 1.36 6.48
C ARG A 439 -10.75 1.07 7.92
N SER A 440 -11.92 0.48 8.12
CA SER A 440 -12.40 0.02 9.43
C SER A 440 -11.52 -1.08 10.06
N SER A 441 -10.70 -1.79 9.27
CA SER A 441 -9.75 -2.77 9.80
C SER A 441 -8.72 -2.15 10.75
N ALA A 442 -8.45 -0.84 10.63
CA ALA A 442 -7.57 -0.13 11.57
C ALA A 442 -8.11 -0.16 13.01
N ILE A 443 -9.44 -0.07 13.17
CA ILE A 443 -10.10 -0.19 14.47
C ILE A 443 -9.88 -1.59 15.04
N SER A 444 -10.02 -2.64 14.22
CA SER A 444 -9.71 -4.01 14.66
C SER A 444 -8.24 -4.18 15.05
N SER A 445 -7.31 -3.52 14.35
CA SER A 445 -5.89 -3.54 14.72
C SER A 445 -5.60 -2.82 16.03
N ILE A 446 -6.34 -1.75 16.37
CA ILE A 446 -6.27 -1.09 17.67
C ILE A 446 -6.70 -2.05 18.78
N VAL A 447 -7.87 -2.68 18.62
CA VAL A 447 -8.35 -3.71 19.57
C VAL A 447 -7.35 -4.84 19.74
N HIS A 448 -6.75 -5.31 18.64
CA HIS A 448 -5.74 -6.37 18.71
C HIS A 448 -4.54 -5.96 19.57
N LYS A 449 -4.03 -4.75 19.37
CA LYS A 449 -2.88 -4.23 20.14
C LYS A 449 -3.24 -4.05 21.61
N ALA A 450 -4.45 -3.57 21.91
CA ALA A 450 -4.91 -3.46 23.29
C ALA A 450 -4.98 -4.83 23.98
N LEU A 451 -5.51 -5.86 23.30
CA LEU A 451 -5.49 -7.25 23.80
C LEU A 451 -4.07 -7.74 24.10
N GLN A 452 -3.12 -7.44 23.21
CA GLN A 452 -1.71 -7.80 23.42
C GLN A 452 -1.09 -7.07 24.61
N ARG A 453 -1.33 -5.75 24.75
CA ARG A 453 -0.84 -4.97 25.90
C ARG A 453 -1.40 -5.49 27.21
N ALA A 454 -2.67 -5.88 27.22
CA ALA A 454 -3.35 -6.41 28.41
C ALA A 454 -2.99 -7.87 28.74
N GLY A 455 -2.23 -8.57 27.89
CA GLY A 455 -1.95 -10.00 28.07
C GLY A 455 -3.18 -10.90 27.94
N VAL A 456 -4.27 -10.42 27.32
CA VAL A 456 -5.54 -11.14 27.22
C VAL A 456 -5.58 -11.98 25.95
N ASN A 457 -5.70 -13.30 26.12
CA ASN A 457 -5.86 -14.24 25.02
C ASN A 457 -7.31 -14.28 24.55
N SER A 458 -7.59 -13.60 23.44
CA SER A 458 -8.92 -13.62 22.82
C SER A 458 -9.20 -14.96 22.10
N PRO A 459 -10.22 -15.72 22.51
CA PRO A 459 -10.62 -16.91 21.78
C PRO A 459 -11.12 -16.49 20.39
N GLY A 460 -10.35 -16.81 19.36
CA GLY A 460 -10.85 -16.89 17.99
C GLY A 460 -11.10 -15.60 17.21
N GLY A 461 -10.44 -14.52 17.60
CA GLY A 461 -10.41 -13.31 16.79
C GLY A 461 -9.52 -12.25 17.40
N ARG A 462 -8.85 -11.47 16.54
CA ARG A 462 -7.90 -10.42 16.92
C ARG A 462 -8.48 -9.03 16.62
N GLY A 463 -9.71 -8.73 17.01
CA GLY A 463 -10.31 -7.46 16.61
C GLY A 463 -11.71 -7.21 17.13
N ALA A 464 -12.29 -6.08 16.71
CA ALA A 464 -13.52 -5.49 17.27
C ALA A 464 -14.74 -6.43 17.38
N HIS A 465 -14.82 -7.48 16.57
CA HIS A 465 -15.91 -8.45 16.66
C HIS A 465 -15.96 -9.20 18.00
N VAL A 466 -14.81 -9.43 18.65
CA VAL A 466 -14.82 -10.11 19.96
C VAL A 466 -15.51 -9.26 21.02
N LEU A 467 -15.24 -7.95 21.06
CA LEU A 467 -15.88 -7.02 22.01
C LEU A 467 -17.39 -6.93 21.77
N ARG A 468 -17.80 -6.93 20.50
CA ARG A 468 -19.23 -6.97 20.16
C ARG A 468 -19.90 -8.28 20.59
N HIS A 469 -19.24 -9.42 20.42
CA HIS A 469 -19.74 -10.69 20.92
C HIS A 469 -19.82 -10.69 22.45
N SER A 470 -18.83 -10.11 23.14
CA SER A 470 -18.87 -9.94 24.59
C SER A 470 -20.04 -9.09 25.04
N ALA A 471 -20.27 -7.92 24.43
CA ALA A 471 -21.40 -7.07 24.76
C ALA A 471 -22.74 -7.82 24.62
N ALA A 472 -22.90 -8.58 23.53
CA ALA A 472 -24.06 -9.43 23.31
C ALA A 472 -24.25 -10.49 24.42
N THR A 473 -23.18 -11.21 24.75
CA THR A 473 -23.21 -12.26 25.77
C THR A 473 -23.48 -11.68 27.16
N THR A 474 -22.91 -10.53 27.50
CA THR A 474 -23.15 -9.86 28.78
C THR A 474 -24.61 -9.45 28.93
N LEU A 475 -25.23 -8.92 27.88
CA LEU A 475 -26.66 -8.55 27.91
C LEU A 475 -27.55 -9.78 28.11
N LEU A 476 -27.29 -10.88 27.40
CA LEU A 476 -28.05 -12.12 27.60
C LEU A 476 -27.90 -12.65 29.02
N ARG A 477 -26.67 -12.64 29.57
CA ARG A 477 -26.42 -13.06 30.96
C ARG A 477 -27.09 -12.18 32.00
N ALA A 478 -27.34 -10.92 31.66
CA ALA A 478 -28.11 -9.99 32.48
C ALA A 478 -29.64 -10.18 32.32
N GLY A 479 -30.09 -11.19 31.56
CA GLY A 479 -31.50 -11.53 31.37
C GLY A 479 -32.17 -10.84 30.17
N ALA A 480 -31.42 -10.16 29.29
CA ALA A 480 -32.00 -9.56 28.10
C ALA A 480 -32.47 -10.65 27.12
N SER A 481 -33.62 -10.43 26.47
CA SER A 481 -34.10 -11.34 25.42
C SER A 481 -33.21 -11.29 24.17
N LEU A 482 -33.24 -12.35 23.36
CA LEU A 482 -32.55 -12.37 22.05
C LEU A 482 -33.05 -11.25 21.12
N ASP A 483 -34.31 -10.85 21.21
CA ASP A 483 -34.86 -9.75 20.42
C ASP A 483 -34.30 -8.40 20.88
N THR A 484 -34.21 -8.18 22.20
CA THR A 484 -33.56 -7.01 22.79
C THR A 484 -32.09 -6.91 22.36
N VAL A 485 -31.35 -8.02 22.44
CA VAL A 485 -29.94 -8.07 21.99
C VAL A 485 -29.83 -7.84 20.48
N GLY A 486 -30.75 -8.39 19.70
CA GLY A 486 -30.81 -8.18 18.25
C GLY A 486 -31.05 -6.72 17.88
N ALA A 487 -31.98 -6.06 18.58
CA ALA A 487 -32.31 -4.66 18.39
C ALA A 487 -31.13 -3.75 18.77
N LEU A 488 -30.55 -3.92 19.96
CA LEU A 488 -29.42 -3.11 20.45
C LEU A 488 -28.20 -3.25 19.54
N LEU A 489 -27.88 -4.48 19.14
CA LEU A 489 -26.76 -4.74 18.25
C LEU A 489 -27.06 -4.37 16.80
N ARG A 490 -28.32 -4.05 16.45
CA ARG A 490 -28.76 -3.72 15.09
C ARG A 490 -28.49 -4.89 14.14
N HIS A 491 -29.06 -6.05 14.45
CA HIS A 491 -29.14 -7.18 13.55
C HIS A 491 -30.36 -7.05 12.64
N GLU A 492 -30.16 -7.28 11.35
CA GLU A 492 -31.24 -7.24 10.36
C GLU A 492 -32.13 -8.49 10.39
N SER A 493 -31.61 -9.59 10.92
CA SER A 493 -32.32 -10.86 11.02
C SER A 493 -32.10 -11.50 12.38
N SER A 494 -33.17 -12.03 12.98
CA SER A 494 -33.15 -12.82 14.22
C SER A 494 -32.18 -14.02 14.12
N MET A 495 -31.99 -14.58 12.93
CA MET A 495 -31.01 -15.64 12.68
C MET A 495 -29.56 -15.22 12.95
N THR A 496 -29.26 -13.92 12.88
CA THR A 496 -27.93 -13.38 13.24
C THR A 496 -27.74 -13.40 14.76
N THR A 497 -28.82 -13.18 15.51
CA THR A 497 -28.81 -13.20 16.98
C THR A 497 -28.88 -14.62 17.54
N ALA A 498 -29.47 -15.57 16.80
CA ALA A 498 -29.61 -16.97 17.20
C ALA A 498 -28.28 -17.66 17.56
N ILE A 499 -27.13 -17.15 17.10
CA ILE A 499 -25.83 -17.68 17.49
C ILE A 499 -25.58 -17.57 19.01
N TYR A 500 -26.17 -16.56 19.66
CA TYR A 500 -25.96 -16.32 21.09
C TYR A 500 -26.84 -17.15 22.01
N ALA A 501 -27.94 -17.73 21.49
CA ALA A 501 -28.76 -18.68 22.26
C ALA A 501 -27.91 -19.83 22.84
N LYS A 502 -26.81 -20.19 22.15
CA LYS A 502 -25.92 -21.27 22.53
C LYS A 502 -25.05 -21.02 23.77
N VAL A 503 -24.91 -19.76 24.17
CA VAL A 503 -24.07 -19.38 25.32
C VAL A 503 -24.90 -19.01 26.54
N ASP A 504 -26.23 -19.01 26.40
CA ASP A 504 -27.18 -18.78 27.48
C ASP A 504 -27.65 -20.11 28.08
N LEU A 505 -26.80 -20.68 28.95
CA LEU A 505 -27.11 -21.94 29.62
C LEU A 505 -28.33 -21.84 30.56
N ALA A 506 -28.66 -20.65 31.05
CA ALA A 506 -29.83 -20.46 31.91
C ALA A 506 -31.11 -20.68 31.10
N MET A 507 -31.26 -19.93 29.99
CA MET A 507 -32.39 -20.09 29.08
C MET A 507 -32.44 -21.50 28.48
N LEU A 508 -31.29 -22.08 28.11
CA LEU A 508 -31.24 -23.44 27.57
C LEU A 508 -31.72 -24.50 28.58
N ARG A 509 -31.50 -24.31 29.89
CA ARG A 509 -31.97 -25.25 30.93
C ARG A 509 -33.48 -25.24 31.08
N GLU A 510 -34.14 -24.10 30.89
CA GLU A 510 -35.61 -23.99 30.98
C GLU A 510 -36.33 -24.78 29.88
N VAL A 511 -35.70 -24.89 28.70
CA VAL A 511 -36.26 -25.61 27.55
C VAL A 511 -35.65 -27.01 27.37
N ALA A 512 -34.64 -27.36 28.17
CA ALA A 512 -34.02 -28.67 28.13
C ALA A 512 -35.01 -29.72 28.64
N GLN A 513 -35.30 -30.71 27.81
CA GLN A 513 -36.07 -31.87 28.24
C GLN A 513 -35.25 -32.72 29.22
N PRO A 514 -35.89 -33.42 30.17
CA PRO A 514 -35.21 -34.37 31.04
C PRO A 514 -34.38 -35.35 30.21
N TRP A 515 -33.13 -35.56 30.61
CA TRP A 515 -32.28 -36.54 29.96
C TRP A 515 -32.88 -37.95 30.18
N THR A 516 -33.28 -38.62 29.09
CA THR A 516 -34.01 -39.89 29.15
C THR A 516 -33.12 -41.12 29.39
N GLY A 517 -31.87 -40.96 29.84
CA GLY A 517 -30.87 -42.05 29.78
C GLY A 517 -29.84 -42.11 30.90
N ASP A 518 -30.24 -42.57 32.08
CA ASP A 518 -29.51 -43.66 32.77
C ASP A 518 -30.52 -44.80 32.94
N VAL A 519 -30.80 -45.52 31.86
CA VAL A 519 -31.44 -46.85 31.99
C VAL A 519 -30.32 -47.77 32.49
N ARG A 520 -30.31 -48.03 33.80
CA ARG A 520 -29.43 -49.03 34.43
C ARG A 520 -29.71 -50.43 33.92
#